data_AF-A0A7W1AUD8-F1
#
_entry.id   AF-A0A7W1AUD8-F1
#
_cell.length_a   1.000
_cell.length_b   1.000
_cell.length_c   1.000
_cell.angle_alpha   90.00
_cell.angle_beta   90.00
_cell.angle_gamma   90.00
#
_symmetry.space_group_name_H-M   'P 1'
#
loop_
_entity.id
_entity.type
_entity.pdbx_description
1 polymer ?
#
loop_
_entity_poly.entity_id
_entity_poly.type
_entity_poly.pdbx_seq_one_letter_code
_entity_poly.pdbx_strand_id
1 'polypeptide(L)'
;MTTAPTVDGKGDDSVWRSAAPLQVVAKRVLPPDIGRSTSVSIRSVHTDTHIYFLVSWEDATQDISHKTWIWNAEKKAYEEGLDREDMFALGFEHTGPFTADMLSPVKSVWEIWHWKAFRTNPQGYAMDKTHHYYAPKA
;
A
#
# COMPACT_ATOMS: atom_id res chain seq x y z
N MET A 1 10.85 -13.04 -17.97
CA MET A 1 11.97 -13.83 -17.40
C MET A 1 11.40 -15.12 -16.84
N THR A 2 12.13 -16.23 -16.75
CA THR A 2 11.52 -17.51 -16.32
C THR A 2 11.66 -17.81 -14.83
N THR A 3 12.57 -17.15 -14.11
CA THR A 3 12.78 -17.39 -12.66
C THR A 3 11.98 -16.39 -11.83
N ALA A 4 11.07 -16.91 -11.01
CA ALA A 4 10.33 -16.12 -10.04
C ALA A 4 11.22 -15.73 -8.83
N PRO A 5 11.08 -14.52 -8.27
CA PRO A 5 11.66 -14.20 -6.97
C PRO A 5 10.92 -14.92 -5.83
N THR A 6 11.60 -15.06 -4.70
CA THR A 6 10.98 -15.40 -3.42
C THR A 6 10.20 -14.19 -2.91
N VAL A 7 8.97 -14.40 -2.43
CA VAL A 7 8.13 -13.32 -1.88
C VAL A 7 8.37 -13.22 -0.38
N ASP A 8 9.53 -12.67 0.00
CA ASP A 8 9.96 -12.50 1.40
C ASP A 8 10.27 -11.04 1.79
N GLY A 9 10.02 -10.11 0.87
CA GLY A 9 10.30 -8.67 1.05
C GLY A 9 11.76 -8.28 0.87
N LYS A 10 12.65 -9.21 0.48
CA LYS A 10 14.07 -8.92 0.28
C LYS A 10 14.43 -8.73 -1.19
N GLY A 11 15.34 -7.80 -1.44
CA GLY A 11 15.86 -7.50 -2.78
C GLY A 11 17.06 -8.35 -3.22
N ASP A 12 17.39 -9.39 -2.45
CA ASP A 12 18.66 -10.12 -2.59
C ASP A 12 18.66 -11.11 -3.78
N ASP A 13 17.46 -11.53 -4.23
CA ASP A 13 17.33 -12.39 -5.40
C ASP A 13 17.92 -11.75 -6.65
N SER A 14 18.73 -12.52 -7.40
CA SER A 14 19.42 -12.01 -8.58
C SER A 14 18.48 -11.47 -9.66
N VAL A 15 17.24 -11.97 -9.73
CA VAL A 15 16.23 -11.51 -10.69
C VAL A 15 15.88 -10.03 -10.52
N TRP A 16 16.03 -9.47 -9.31
CA TRP A 16 15.78 -8.04 -9.10
C TRP A 16 16.84 -7.15 -9.75
N ARG A 17 18.03 -7.68 -10.05
CA ARG A 17 19.14 -6.89 -10.64
C ARG A 17 18.88 -6.49 -12.09
N SER A 18 18.03 -7.22 -12.80
CA SER A 18 17.63 -6.88 -14.17
C SER A 18 16.52 -5.85 -14.26
N ALA A 19 15.84 -5.55 -13.15
CA ALA A 19 14.78 -4.55 -13.10
C ALA A 19 15.34 -3.18 -12.68
N ALA A 20 15.20 -2.18 -13.55
CA ALA A 20 15.48 -0.81 -13.19
C ALA A 20 14.44 -0.31 -12.15
N PRO A 21 14.88 0.33 -11.05
CA PRO A 21 13.94 0.90 -10.08
C PRO A 21 13.25 2.13 -10.65
N LEU A 22 11.92 2.16 -10.54
CA LEU A 22 11.11 3.35 -10.68
C LEU A 22 11.09 4.08 -9.34
N GLN A 23 11.52 5.34 -9.32
CA GLN A 23 11.42 6.20 -8.15
C GLN A 23 10.14 7.03 -8.21
N VAL A 24 9.32 6.94 -7.17
CA VAL A 24 8.06 7.66 -7.03
C VAL A 24 8.12 8.52 -5.77
N VAL A 25 7.65 9.77 -5.86
CA VAL A 25 7.56 10.66 -4.71
C VAL A 25 6.15 10.58 -4.13
N ALA A 26 6.02 10.00 -2.94
CA ALA A 26 4.76 9.97 -2.19
C ALA A 26 4.66 11.21 -1.29
N LYS A 27 3.58 11.99 -1.45
CA LYS A 27 3.32 13.18 -0.63
C LYS A 27 2.51 12.81 0.60
N ARG A 28 2.91 13.31 1.76
CA ARG A 28 2.12 13.19 2.99
C ARG A 28 0.95 14.17 2.94
N VAL A 29 -0.26 13.64 3.13
CA VAL A 29 -1.53 14.38 3.03
C VAL A 29 -2.25 14.56 4.36
N LEU A 30 -1.72 13.97 5.44
CA LEU A 30 -2.27 14.07 6.79
C LEU A 30 -1.37 14.93 7.69
N PRO A 31 -1.95 15.78 8.57
CA PRO A 31 -1.21 16.49 9.61
C PRO A 31 -0.46 15.51 10.55
N PRO A 32 0.67 15.93 11.16
CA PRO A 32 1.34 17.23 11.02
C PRO A 32 2.26 17.33 9.79
N ASP A 33 2.37 16.27 8.99
CA ASP A 33 3.42 16.14 7.98
C ASP A 33 3.01 16.61 6.58
N ILE A 34 1.92 17.36 6.44
CA ILE A 34 1.46 17.88 5.15
C ILE A 34 2.60 18.62 4.44
N GLY A 35 2.83 18.27 3.17
CA GLY A 35 3.87 18.87 2.33
C GLY A 35 5.24 18.19 2.42
N ARG A 36 5.45 17.30 3.39
CA ARG A 36 6.61 16.37 3.36
C ARG A 36 6.39 15.29 2.31
N SER A 37 7.49 14.72 1.83
CA SER A 37 7.46 13.62 0.85
C SER A 37 8.40 12.51 1.26
N THR A 38 8.09 11.29 0.84
CA THR A 38 8.94 10.10 0.96
C THR A 38 9.22 9.56 -0.44
N SER A 39 10.46 9.16 -0.72
CA SER A 39 10.80 8.46 -1.96
C SER A 39 10.44 6.99 -1.83
N VAL A 40 9.75 6.44 -2.82
CA VAL A 40 9.37 5.04 -2.92
C VAL A 40 10.04 4.46 -4.15
N SER A 41 10.86 3.44 -3.96
CA SER A 41 11.51 2.69 -5.05
C SER A 41 10.69 1.44 -5.35
N ILE A 42 10.27 1.30 -6.60
CA ILE A 42 9.48 0.16 -7.10
C ILE A 42 10.29 -0.55 -8.18
N ARG A 43 10.49 -1.84 -8.05
CA ARG A 43 10.95 -2.73 -9.12
C ARG A 43 9.86 -3.71 -9.48
N SER A 44 9.78 -4.07 -10.75
CA SER A 44 8.91 -5.16 -11.20
C SER A 44 9.65 -6.16 -12.06
N VAL A 45 9.32 -7.43 -11.87
CA VAL A 45 9.74 -8.54 -12.73
C VAL A 45 8.53 -9.42 -12.97
N HIS A 46 8.58 -10.26 -13.99
CA HIS A 46 7.48 -11.15 -14.31
C HIS A 46 7.96 -12.47 -14.90
N THR A 47 7.14 -13.49 -14.67
CA THR A 47 7.13 -14.76 -15.40
C THR A 47 6.03 -14.72 -16.46
N ASP A 48 5.75 -15.87 -17.07
CA ASP A 48 4.65 -15.99 -18.03
C ASP A 48 3.27 -15.97 -17.34
N THR A 49 3.23 -16.19 -16.02
CA THR A 49 1.98 -16.34 -15.26
C THR A 49 1.81 -15.33 -14.13
N HIS A 50 2.90 -14.69 -13.68
CA HIS A 50 2.87 -13.79 -12.53
C HIS A 50 3.68 -12.53 -12.77
N ILE A 51 3.23 -11.43 -12.19
CA ILE A 51 4.01 -10.20 -12.02
C ILE A 51 4.34 -10.05 -10.54
N TYR A 52 5.56 -9.61 -10.26
CA TYR A 52 6.09 -9.41 -8.92
C TYR A 52 6.52 -7.95 -8.78
N PHE A 53 6.24 -7.38 -7.62
CA PHE A 53 6.65 -6.02 -7.27
C PHE A 53 7.51 -6.07 -6.00
N LEU A 54 8.68 -5.43 -6.06
CA LEU A 54 9.49 -5.13 -4.89
C LEU A 54 9.37 -3.63 -4.64
N VAL A 55 8.77 -3.26 -3.52
CA VAL A 55 8.54 -1.88 -3.12
C VAL A 55 9.34 -1.61 -1.86
N SER A 56 10.04 -0.48 -1.83
CA SER A 56 10.86 -0.06 -0.68
C SER A 56 10.71 1.45 -0.48
N TRP A 57 10.62 1.86 0.77
CA TRP A 57 10.62 3.26 1.20
C TRP A 57 11.40 3.37 2.50
N GLU A 58 11.90 4.57 2.78
CA GLU A 58 12.51 4.83 4.09
C GLU A 58 11.41 4.93 5.14
N ASP A 59 11.56 4.11 6.17
CA ASP A 59 10.69 4.11 7.34
C ASP A 59 11.54 3.94 8.59
N ALA A 60 11.32 4.79 9.59
CA ALA A 60 12.03 4.71 10.86
C ALA A 60 11.31 3.77 11.84
N THR A 61 10.03 3.48 11.57
CA THR A 61 9.22 2.56 12.35
C THR A 61 8.99 1.27 11.56
N GLN A 62 8.55 0.25 12.29
CA GLN A 62 8.03 -0.99 11.70
C GLN A 62 6.70 -1.24 12.39
N ASP A 63 5.67 -0.53 11.94
CA ASP A 63 4.38 -0.49 12.61
C ASP A 63 3.58 -1.74 12.24
N ILE A 64 3.59 -2.72 13.15
CA ILE A 64 2.99 -4.05 12.96
C ILE A 64 1.77 -4.29 13.84
N SER A 65 1.11 -3.24 14.34
CA SER A 65 -0.14 -3.34 15.10
C SER A 65 -1.20 -2.38 14.56
N HIS A 66 -2.48 -2.68 14.78
CA HIS A 66 -3.56 -1.84 14.26
C HIS A 66 -4.72 -1.76 15.24
N LYS A 67 -5.04 -0.55 15.71
CA LYS A 67 -6.19 -0.26 16.58
C LYS A 67 -6.28 -1.22 17.76
N THR A 68 -5.18 -1.38 18.48
CA THR A 68 -5.11 -2.31 19.60
C THR A 68 -6.12 -1.89 20.68
N TRP A 69 -6.89 -2.84 21.21
CA TRP A 69 -7.82 -2.54 22.31
C TRP A 69 -7.04 -2.33 23.61
N ILE A 70 -7.11 -1.12 24.16
CA ILE A 70 -6.43 -0.73 25.39
C ILE A 70 -7.48 -0.62 26.50
N TRP A 71 -7.23 -1.26 27.63
CA TRP A 71 -8.10 -1.15 28.80
C TRP A 71 -7.99 0.25 29.42
N ASN A 72 -9.11 0.97 29.49
CA ASN A 72 -9.21 2.22 30.21
C ASN A 72 -9.82 1.96 31.60
N ALA A 73 -9.00 2.05 32.65
CA ALA A 73 -9.41 1.75 34.01
C ALA A 73 -10.45 2.73 34.58
N GLU A 74 -10.40 4.00 34.18
CA GLU A 74 -11.34 5.03 34.63
C GLU A 74 -12.75 4.80 34.05
N LYS A 75 -12.81 4.51 32.75
CA LYS A 75 -14.06 4.20 32.05
C LYS A 75 -14.55 2.77 32.28
N LYS A 76 -13.71 1.90 32.84
CA LYS A 76 -13.94 0.45 32.97
C LYS A 76 -14.36 -0.19 31.64
N ALA A 77 -13.69 0.20 30.56
CA ALA A 77 -13.98 -0.24 29.21
C ALA A 77 -12.72 -0.30 28.36
N TYR A 78 -12.75 -1.10 27.29
CA TYR A 78 -11.70 -1.06 26.26
C TYR A 78 -11.95 0.11 25.29
N GLU A 79 -10.89 0.78 24.89
CA GLU A 79 -10.90 1.79 23.84
C GLU A 79 -9.89 1.47 22.73
N GLU A 80 -10.17 1.92 21.51
CA GLU A 80 -9.26 1.72 20.38
C GLU A 80 -7.99 2.53 20.58
N GLY A 81 -6.85 1.86 20.45
CA GLY A 81 -5.52 2.45 20.40
C GLY A 81 -5.33 3.32 19.15
N LEU A 82 -4.36 4.24 19.28
CA LEU A 82 -3.97 5.13 18.19
C LEU A 82 -3.00 4.47 17.21
N ASP A 83 -2.50 3.26 17.52
CA ASP A 83 -1.58 2.53 16.68
C ASP A 83 -2.18 2.22 15.30
N ARG A 84 -1.34 2.39 14.28
CA ARG A 84 -1.66 2.20 12.88
C ARG A 84 -0.52 1.43 12.25
N GLU A 85 -0.84 0.33 11.61
CA GLU A 85 0.14 -0.48 10.89
C GLU A 85 0.63 0.23 9.62
N ASP A 86 1.81 -0.17 9.15
CA ASP A 86 2.31 0.19 7.83
C ASP A 86 1.43 -0.44 6.76
N MET A 87 1.12 0.35 5.72
CA MET A 87 0.25 -0.07 4.63
C MET A 87 0.79 0.45 3.30
N PHE A 88 0.66 -0.38 2.27
CA PHE A 88 0.99 -0.04 0.91
C PHE A 88 -0.16 -0.44 -0.03
N ALA A 89 -0.48 0.43 -0.98
CA ALA A 89 -1.49 0.17 -1.99
C ALA A 89 -0.95 0.49 -3.38
N LEU A 90 -1.13 -0.43 -4.32
CA LEU A 90 -0.88 -0.24 -5.74
C LEU A 90 -2.23 -0.24 -6.46
N GLY A 91 -2.51 0.84 -7.19
CA GLY A 91 -3.74 0.99 -7.98
C GLY A 91 -3.46 0.83 -9.47
N PHE A 92 -4.32 0.08 -10.15
CA PHE A 92 -4.36 -0.05 -11.60
C PHE A 92 -5.65 0.56 -12.12
N GLU A 93 -5.53 1.42 -13.13
CA GLU A 93 -6.68 1.94 -13.84
C GLU A 93 -7.40 0.79 -14.55
N HIS A 94 -8.70 0.61 -14.26
CA HIS A 94 -9.54 -0.34 -14.98
C HIS A 94 -10.48 0.36 -15.96
N THR A 95 -11.18 1.41 -15.52
CA THR A 95 -12.10 2.17 -16.38
C THR A 95 -12.17 3.63 -15.95
N GLY A 96 -12.16 4.53 -16.94
CA GLY A 96 -12.13 5.98 -16.72
C GLY A 96 -10.73 6.48 -16.32
N PRO A 97 -10.45 7.78 -16.48
CA PRO A 97 -9.14 8.34 -16.13
C PRO A 97 -8.94 8.35 -14.61
N PHE A 98 -7.73 8.06 -14.15
CA PHE A 98 -7.36 8.23 -12.74
C PHE A 98 -7.40 9.71 -12.35
N THR A 99 -7.84 9.95 -11.11
CA THR A 99 -7.74 11.24 -10.45
C THR A 99 -7.46 11.02 -8.97
N ALA A 100 -6.43 11.70 -8.46
CA ALA A 100 -6.15 11.69 -7.02
C ALA A 100 -7.10 12.60 -6.22
N ASP A 101 -7.93 13.39 -6.92
CA ASP A 101 -8.95 14.23 -6.31
C ASP A 101 -10.22 13.42 -6.01
N MET A 102 -10.45 13.16 -4.73
CA MET A 102 -11.62 12.44 -4.22
C MET A 102 -12.92 13.25 -4.36
N LEU A 103 -12.88 14.51 -4.78
CA LEU A 103 -14.03 15.36 -5.10
C LEU A 103 -14.29 15.46 -6.61
N SER A 104 -13.46 14.81 -7.43
CA SER A 104 -13.60 14.84 -8.88
C SER A 104 -14.96 14.32 -9.33
N PRO A 105 -15.64 14.92 -10.32
CA PRO A 105 -16.86 14.36 -10.89
C PRO A 105 -16.59 13.16 -11.82
N VAL A 106 -15.33 12.75 -12.00
CA VAL A 106 -14.95 11.67 -12.90
C VAL A 106 -15.32 10.33 -12.27
N LYS A 107 -16.23 9.59 -12.91
CA LYS A 107 -16.50 8.20 -12.55
C LYS A 107 -15.33 7.33 -12.99
N SER A 108 -14.81 6.52 -12.07
CA SER A 108 -13.70 5.61 -12.37
C SER A 108 -13.77 4.33 -11.56
N VAL A 109 -13.17 3.28 -12.11
CA VAL A 109 -12.99 1.98 -11.47
C VAL A 109 -11.51 1.65 -11.46
N TRP A 110 -11.01 1.26 -10.29
CA TRP A 110 -9.61 0.89 -10.10
C TRP A 110 -9.50 -0.47 -9.46
N GLU A 111 -8.50 -1.24 -9.88
CA GLU A 111 -8.07 -2.43 -9.15
C GLU A 111 -6.97 -2.04 -8.17
N ILE A 112 -7.09 -2.46 -6.92
CA ILE A 112 -6.21 -2.07 -5.83
C ILE A 112 -5.67 -3.32 -5.15
N TRP A 113 -4.35 -3.48 -5.23
CA TRP A 113 -3.63 -4.43 -4.41
C TRP A 113 -3.16 -3.74 -3.14
N HIS A 114 -3.63 -4.20 -1.99
CA HIS A 114 -3.44 -3.50 -0.72
C HIS A 114 -2.81 -4.43 0.33
N TRP A 115 -1.53 -4.22 0.59
CA TRP A 115 -0.74 -4.89 1.62
C TRP A 115 -0.75 -4.12 2.95
N LYS A 116 -0.77 -4.84 4.07
CA LYS A 116 -0.82 -4.28 5.42
C LYS A 116 0.03 -5.12 6.37
N ALA A 117 0.89 -4.46 7.14
CA ALA A 117 1.92 -5.09 7.95
C ALA A 117 1.36 -5.99 9.06
N PHE A 118 0.23 -5.65 9.65
CA PHE A 118 -0.42 -6.47 10.68
C PHE A 118 -1.45 -7.42 10.08
N ARG A 119 -2.33 -6.93 9.21
CA ARG A 119 -3.51 -7.69 8.80
C ARG A 119 -3.30 -8.67 7.65
N THR A 120 -2.37 -8.41 6.73
CA THR A 120 -2.22 -9.24 5.52
C THR A 120 -0.82 -9.86 5.40
N ASN A 121 0.21 -9.18 5.90
CA ASN A 121 1.58 -9.69 5.88
C ASN A 121 1.74 -11.05 6.59
N PRO A 122 1.19 -11.28 7.80
CA PRO A 122 1.33 -12.59 8.46
C PRO A 122 0.65 -13.73 7.70
N GLN A 123 -0.27 -13.40 6.80
CA GLN A 123 -0.99 -14.37 5.98
C GLN A 123 -0.34 -14.61 4.61
N GLY A 124 0.71 -13.84 4.27
CA GLY A 124 1.43 -14.00 3.01
C GLY A 124 0.67 -13.53 1.77
N TYR A 125 -0.33 -12.65 1.92
CA TYR A 125 -1.06 -12.10 0.77
C TYR A 125 -1.25 -10.58 0.86
N ALA A 126 -1.52 -9.96 -0.30
CA ALA A 126 -2.11 -8.63 -0.40
C ALA A 126 -3.61 -8.78 -0.72
N MET A 127 -4.44 -7.86 -0.25
CA MET A 127 -5.85 -7.88 -0.61
C MET A 127 -6.04 -7.35 -2.03
N ASP A 128 -6.74 -8.12 -2.85
CA ASP A 128 -7.26 -7.66 -4.13
C ASP A 128 -8.62 -6.96 -3.93
N LYS A 129 -8.79 -5.78 -4.52
CA LYS A 129 -9.97 -4.92 -4.29
C LYS A 129 -10.31 -4.10 -5.53
N THR A 130 -11.57 -4.11 -5.91
CA THR A 130 -12.11 -3.13 -6.85
C THR A 130 -12.61 -1.89 -6.10
N HIS A 131 -12.13 -0.72 -6.49
CA HIS A 131 -12.62 0.57 -6.02
C HIS A 131 -13.52 1.21 -7.09
N HIS A 132 -14.77 1.48 -6.71
CA HIS A 132 -15.70 2.21 -7.55
C HIS A 132 -15.85 3.62 -7.02
N TYR A 133 -15.42 4.58 -7.83
CA TYR A 133 -15.67 5.98 -7.58
C TYR A 133 -16.81 6.47 -8.47
N TYR A 134 -17.87 6.97 -7.84
CA TYR A 134 -19.00 7.57 -8.52
C TYR A 134 -19.07 9.05 -8.16
N ALA A 135 -19.26 9.90 -9.18
CA ALA A 135 -19.61 11.29 -8.93
C ALA A 135 -20.84 11.36 -8.01
N PRO A 136 -20.85 12.27 -7.00
CA PRO A 136 -22.03 12.48 -6.18
C PRO A 136 -23.23 12.80 -7.09
N LYS A 137 -24.38 12.20 -6.80
CA LYS A 137 -25.63 12.59 -7.48
C LYS A 137 -25.90 14.06 -7.15
N ALA A 138 -26.10 14.87 -8.19
CA ALA A 138 -26.58 16.24 -8.07
C ALA A 138 -27.96 16.28 -7.39
#